data_AF-A0A3D1R1Y9-F1
#
_entry.id   AF-A0A3D1R1Y9-F1
#
_cell.length_a   1.000
_cell.length_b   1.000
_cell.length_c   1.000
_cell.angle_alpha   90.00
_cell.angle_beta   90.00
_cell.angle_gamma   90.00
#
_symmetry.space_group_name_H-M   'P 1'
#
loop_
_entity.id
_entity.type
_entity.pdbx_description
1 polymer ?
#
loop_
_entity_poly.entity_id
_entity_poly.type
_entity_poly.pdbx_seq_one_letter_code
_entity_poly.pdbx_strand_id
1 'polypeptide(L)'
;MTQVLGELGFGEQSAQRAARSALEKAGLTHARKTRISEEKLPKVRALLDATFARACADEVCRSALRRQKPGSELLAVIEPRACEYCGGSDNRKAMRRLAAACDHRGISRVVVVGGSPSVRDELEHLKPDGWQLRLIDGTERRTQDKAKADLEWAQLVLVWGASELDHKVSRLYTDSPSASRRKVVTIARRGIAALLNAGADHLERAH
;
A
#
# COMPACT_ATOMS: atom_id res chain seq x y z
N MET A 1 -22.65 -1.39 -22.69
CA MET A 1 -21.27 -0.85 -22.74
C MET A 1 -21.03 -0.18 -21.41
N THR A 2 -21.90 0.76 -21.04
CA THR A 2 -22.02 1.35 -19.69
C THR A 2 -21.83 0.33 -18.57
N GLN A 3 -22.55 -0.81 -18.60
CA GLN A 3 -22.41 -1.85 -17.59
C GLN A 3 -20.99 -2.44 -17.49
N VAL A 4 -20.43 -2.91 -18.62
CA VAL A 4 -19.06 -3.45 -18.68
C VAL A 4 -18.02 -2.41 -18.24
N LEU A 5 -18.16 -1.15 -18.66
CA LEU A 5 -17.26 -0.07 -18.24
C LEU A 5 -17.38 0.20 -16.73
N GLY A 6 -18.59 0.16 -16.18
CA GLY A 6 -18.84 0.26 -14.74
C GLY A 6 -18.16 -0.85 -13.95
N GLU A 7 -18.29 -2.10 -14.40
CA GLU A 7 -17.60 -3.28 -13.83
C GLU A 7 -16.07 -3.15 -13.92
N LEU A 8 -15.56 -2.47 -14.94
CA LEU A 8 -14.14 -2.13 -15.08
C LEU A 8 -13.74 -0.87 -14.29
N GLY A 9 -14.58 -0.33 -13.41
CA GLY A 9 -14.24 0.82 -12.56
C GLY A 9 -14.43 2.20 -13.22
N PHE A 10 -15.08 2.26 -14.37
CA PHE A 10 -15.51 3.50 -15.03
C PHE A 10 -17.03 3.67 -14.80
N GLY A 11 -17.44 3.84 -13.55
CA GLY A 11 -18.85 4.03 -13.18
C GLY A 11 -19.39 5.42 -13.55
N GLU A 12 -18.53 6.45 -13.46
CA GLU A 12 -18.89 7.84 -13.70
C GLU A 12 -19.09 8.18 -15.19
N GLN A 13 -20.04 9.06 -15.51
CA GLN A 13 -20.35 9.37 -16.91
C GLN A 13 -19.18 10.02 -17.66
N SER A 14 -18.38 10.86 -16.99
CA SER A 14 -17.14 11.42 -17.55
C SER A 14 -16.10 10.33 -17.82
N ALA A 15 -15.90 9.43 -16.85
CA ALA A 15 -15.00 8.28 -16.94
C ALA A 15 -15.41 7.32 -18.07
N GLN A 16 -16.69 7.03 -18.21
CA GLN A 16 -17.23 6.19 -19.29
C GLN A 16 -16.99 6.81 -20.66
N ARG A 17 -17.20 8.13 -20.80
CA ARG A 17 -16.93 8.84 -22.05
C ARG A 17 -15.45 8.79 -22.42
N ALA A 18 -14.55 9.02 -21.47
CA ALA A 18 -13.11 8.93 -21.67
C ALA A 18 -12.68 7.51 -22.08
N ALA A 19 -13.11 6.48 -21.33
CA ALA A 19 -12.83 5.09 -21.64
C ALA A 19 -13.35 4.68 -23.02
N ARG A 20 -14.59 5.07 -23.35
CA ARG A 20 -15.18 4.79 -24.66
C ARG A 20 -14.37 5.44 -25.79
N SER A 21 -13.99 6.71 -25.63
CA SER A 21 -13.18 7.42 -26.61
C SER A 21 -11.84 6.71 -26.86
N ALA A 22 -11.16 6.26 -25.79
CA ALA A 22 -9.93 5.48 -25.92
C ALA A 22 -10.15 4.15 -26.69
N LEU A 23 -11.23 3.43 -26.39
CA LEU A 23 -11.56 2.17 -27.07
C LEU A 23 -11.90 2.35 -28.56
N GLU A 24 -12.59 3.44 -28.91
CA GLU A 24 -12.92 3.78 -30.30
C GLU A 24 -11.67 4.14 -31.09
N LYS A 25 -10.78 4.97 -30.52
CA LYS A 25 -9.47 5.29 -31.11
C LYS A 25 -8.61 4.06 -31.35
N ALA A 26 -8.68 3.06 -30.47
CA ALA A 26 -7.97 1.80 -30.61
C ALA A 26 -8.67 0.76 -31.50
N GLY A 27 -9.82 1.08 -32.11
CA GLY A 27 -10.58 0.17 -32.97
C GLY A 27 -11.20 -1.04 -32.23
N LEU A 28 -11.25 -1.01 -30.89
CA LEU A 28 -11.82 -2.09 -30.08
C LEU A 28 -13.35 -2.03 -30.02
N THR A 29 -13.93 -0.85 -30.29
CA THR A 29 -15.36 -0.61 -30.42
C THR A 29 -15.66 0.48 -31.47
N HIS A 30 -16.93 0.73 -31.77
CA HIS A 30 -17.38 1.84 -32.62
C HIS A 30 -18.57 2.55 -31.98
N ALA A 31 -18.89 3.78 -32.42
CA ALA A 31 -19.91 4.66 -31.82
C ALA A 31 -21.28 4.01 -31.57
N ARG A 32 -21.74 3.16 -32.50
CA ARG A 32 -23.03 2.45 -32.39
C ARG A 32 -22.98 1.17 -31.54
N LYS A 33 -21.79 0.68 -31.18
CA LYS A 33 -21.65 -0.59 -30.47
C LYS A 33 -21.97 -0.41 -28.98
N THR A 34 -22.89 -1.23 -28.49
CA THR A 34 -23.32 -1.24 -27.09
C THR A 34 -22.83 -2.46 -26.32
N ARG A 35 -22.24 -3.47 -26.97
CA ARG A 35 -21.69 -4.67 -26.33
C ARG A 35 -20.24 -4.90 -26.76
N ILE A 36 -19.44 -5.49 -25.88
CA ILE A 36 -18.08 -5.97 -26.18
C ILE A 36 -18.15 -7.50 -26.12
N SER A 37 -17.54 -8.20 -27.09
CA SER A 37 -17.44 -9.65 -27.03
C SER A 37 -16.47 -10.06 -25.91
N GLU A 38 -16.75 -11.16 -25.21
CA GLU A 38 -15.90 -11.64 -24.11
C GLU A 38 -14.43 -11.81 -24.53
N GLU A 39 -14.21 -12.30 -25.75
CA GLU A 39 -12.89 -12.45 -26.36
C GLU A 39 -12.07 -11.13 -26.41
N LYS A 40 -12.72 -9.97 -26.50
CA LYS A 40 -12.06 -8.67 -26.54
C LYS A 40 -11.79 -8.08 -25.16
N LEU A 41 -12.40 -8.61 -24.09
CA LEU A 41 -12.29 -8.05 -22.73
C LEU A 41 -10.84 -7.95 -22.23
N PRO A 42 -9.94 -8.93 -22.46
CA PRO A 42 -8.55 -8.79 -22.04
C PRO A 42 -7.84 -7.61 -22.71
N LYS A 43 -8.04 -7.41 -24.01
CA LYS A 43 -7.47 -6.28 -24.77
C LYS A 43 -8.04 -4.93 -24.33
N VAL A 44 -9.34 -4.89 -24.05
CA VAL A 44 -10.04 -3.72 -23.51
C VAL A 44 -9.47 -3.33 -22.15
N ARG A 45 -9.31 -4.29 -21.24
CA ARG A 45 -8.75 -4.05 -19.91
C ARG A 45 -7.31 -3.55 -19.98
N ALA A 46 -6.47 -4.23 -20.78
CA ALA A 46 -5.08 -3.83 -20.97
C ALA A 46 -4.94 -2.41 -21.52
N LEU A 47 -5.75 -2.04 -22.51
CA LEU A 47 -5.75 -0.67 -23.05
C LEU A 47 -6.14 0.34 -21.98
N LEU A 48 -7.24 0.10 -21.27
CA LEU A 48 -7.74 1.06 -20.27
C LEU A 48 -6.79 1.19 -19.08
N ASP A 49 -6.18 0.11 -18.61
CA ASP A 49 -5.23 0.13 -17.50
C ASP A 49 -3.89 0.78 -17.87
N ALA A 50 -3.50 0.75 -19.16
CA ALA A 50 -2.34 1.48 -19.68
C ALA A 50 -2.65 2.96 -19.95
N THR A 51 -3.89 3.27 -20.38
CA THR A 51 -4.29 4.63 -20.75
C THR A 51 -4.60 5.47 -19.52
N PHE A 52 -5.25 4.89 -18.51
CA PHE A 52 -5.78 5.63 -17.37
C PHE A 52 -5.20 5.14 -16.04
N ALA A 53 -5.02 6.09 -15.13
CA ALA A 53 -4.79 5.82 -13.71
C ALA A 53 -5.97 6.39 -12.90
N ARG A 54 -6.81 5.52 -12.35
CA ARG A 54 -7.99 5.94 -11.57
C ARG A 54 -7.60 6.28 -10.13
N ALA A 55 -7.84 7.52 -9.71
CA ALA A 55 -7.46 8.01 -8.39
C ALA A 55 -8.63 8.72 -7.69
N CYS A 56 -8.76 8.52 -6.38
CA CYS A 56 -9.67 9.31 -5.55
C CYS A 56 -9.16 10.76 -5.40
N ALA A 57 -9.86 11.56 -4.59
CA ALA A 57 -9.51 12.96 -4.34
C ALA A 57 -8.22 13.16 -3.52
N ASP A 58 -7.73 12.12 -2.85
CA ASP A 58 -6.53 12.16 -2.00
C ASP A 58 -5.26 12.37 -2.82
N GLU A 59 -4.50 13.44 -2.54
CA GLU A 59 -3.32 13.80 -3.31
C GLU A 59 -2.18 12.78 -3.17
N VAL A 60 -2.11 12.03 -2.06
CA VAL A 60 -1.12 10.94 -1.92
C VAL A 60 -1.40 9.86 -2.96
N CYS A 61 -2.67 9.51 -3.17
CA CYS A 61 -3.06 8.53 -4.19
C CYS A 61 -2.74 9.02 -5.60
N ARG A 62 -3.07 10.29 -5.90
CA ARG A 62 -2.82 10.90 -7.21
C ARG A 62 -1.33 10.99 -7.53
N SER A 63 -0.55 11.52 -6.59
CA SER A 63 0.90 11.65 -6.74
C SER A 63 1.61 10.30 -6.85
N ALA A 64 1.19 9.29 -6.08
CA ALA A 64 1.73 7.94 -6.20
C ALA A 64 1.41 7.31 -7.57
N LEU A 65 0.17 7.41 -8.06
CA LEU A 65 -0.21 6.87 -9.36
C LEU A 65 0.51 7.56 -10.52
N ARG A 66 0.71 8.88 -10.47
CA ARG A 66 1.51 9.59 -11.48
C ARG A 66 2.94 9.04 -11.57
N ARG A 67 3.54 8.64 -10.44
CA ARG A 67 4.88 8.03 -10.41
C ARG A 67 4.86 6.57 -10.89
N GLN A 68 3.85 5.80 -10.51
CA GLN A 68 3.75 4.36 -10.83
C GLN A 68 3.35 4.10 -12.29
N LYS A 69 2.55 4.99 -12.88
CA LYS A 69 2.03 4.88 -14.25
C LYS A 69 2.36 6.15 -15.05
N PRO A 70 3.65 6.41 -15.34
CA PRO A 70 4.03 7.55 -16.14
C PRO A 70 3.41 7.43 -17.54
N GLY A 71 2.77 8.51 -18.01
CA GLY A 71 2.10 8.55 -19.31
C GLY A 71 0.62 8.16 -19.31
N SER A 72 0.09 7.59 -18.22
CA SER A 72 -1.35 7.38 -18.07
C SER A 72 -2.06 8.70 -17.68
N GLU A 73 -3.24 8.93 -18.24
CA GLU A 73 -4.11 10.04 -17.86
C GLU A 73 -4.74 9.77 -16.48
N LEU A 74 -4.60 10.72 -15.57
CA LEU A 74 -5.19 10.61 -14.24
C LEU A 74 -6.70 10.85 -14.30
N LEU A 75 -7.47 9.80 -14.01
CA LEU A 75 -8.93 9.87 -14.01
C LEU A 75 -9.44 9.94 -12.58
N ALA A 76 -10.15 11.02 -12.24
CA ALA A 76 -10.76 11.16 -10.94
C ALA A 76 -11.94 10.17 -10.79
N VAL A 77 -11.97 9.44 -9.69
CA VAL A 77 -13.12 8.63 -9.27
C VAL A 77 -13.75 9.23 -8.02
N ILE A 78 -15.09 9.24 -7.98
CA ILE A 78 -15.85 9.73 -6.82
C ILE A 78 -15.79 8.69 -5.69
N GLU A 79 -16.01 7.41 -6.02
CA GLU A 79 -15.99 6.33 -5.06
C GLU A 79 -14.55 5.90 -4.72
N PRO A 80 -14.10 5.99 -3.44
CA PRO A 80 -12.73 5.63 -3.07
C PRO A 80 -12.36 4.18 -3.41
N ARG A 81 -13.32 3.25 -3.40
CA ARG A 81 -13.11 1.84 -3.77
C ARG A 81 -12.63 1.64 -5.21
N ALA A 82 -12.92 2.58 -6.10
CA ALA A 82 -12.47 2.55 -7.49
C ALA A 82 -11.06 3.14 -7.68
N CYS A 83 -10.45 3.68 -6.61
CA CYS A 83 -9.07 4.16 -6.66
C CYS A 83 -8.11 2.98 -6.80
N GLU A 84 -7.27 3.00 -7.84
CA GLU A 84 -6.27 1.96 -8.08
C GLU A 84 -5.19 1.91 -7.00
N TYR A 85 -4.96 3.04 -6.31
CA TYR A 85 -3.97 3.13 -5.24
C TYR A 85 -4.48 2.60 -3.91
N CYS A 86 -5.51 3.22 -3.34
CA CYS A 86 -5.97 2.86 -1.99
C CYS A 86 -7.07 1.80 -1.98
N GLY A 87 -7.82 1.61 -3.08
CA GLY A 87 -9.02 0.76 -3.09
C GLY A 87 -10.03 1.11 -1.99
N GLY A 88 -10.04 2.37 -1.53
CA GLY A 88 -10.88 2.86 -0.43
C GLY A 88 -10.40 2.50 0.98
N SER A 89 -9.20 1.92 1.14
CA SER A 89 -8.64 1.55 2.44
C SER A 89 -7.44 2.41 2.83
N ASP A 90 -7.50 3.04 4.00
CA ASP A 90 -6.38 3.79 4.55
C ASP A 90 -5.20 2.88 4.94
N ASN A 91 -5.46 1.65 5.39
CA ASN A 91 -4.41 0.69 5.70
C ASN A 91 -3.67 0.25 4.42
N ARG A 92 -4.40 0.00 3.32
CA ARG A 92 -3.80 -0.29 2.01
C ARG A 92 -2.99 0.90 1.50
N LYS A 93 -3.53 2.11 1.61
CA LYS A 93 -2.85 3.37 1.24
C LYS A 93 -1.52 3.52 1.99
N ALA A 94 -1.55 3.33 3.31
CA ALA A 94 -0.39 3.46 4.17
C ALA A 94 0.64 2.35 3.93
N MET A 95 0.21 1.10 3.70
CA MET A 95 1.09 0.00 3.35
C MET A 95 1.83 0.26 2.04
N ARG A 96 1.12 0.69 0.99
CA ARG A 96 1.74 1.03 -0.29
C ARG A 96 2.72 2.19 -0.19
N ARG A 97 2.42 3.17 0.67
CA ARG A 97 3.33 4.28 0.93
C ARG A 97 4.62 3.80 1.60
N LEU A 98 4.50 2.97 2.65
CA LEU A 98 5.65 2.37 3.31
C LEU A 98 6.44 1.48 2.34
N ALA A 99 5.76 0.67 1.52
CA ALA A 99 6.35 -0.16 0.49
C ALA A 99 7.22 0.65 -0.47
N ALA A 100 6.67 1.73 -1.04
CA ALA A 100 7.43 2.60 -1.94
C ALA A 100 8.68 3.21 -1.24
N ALA A 101 8.53 3.65 0.01
CA ALA A 101 9.66 4.21 0.77
C ALA A 101 10.75 3.16 1.07
N CYS A 102 10.35 1.92 1.35
CA CYS A 102 11.26 0.79 1.52
C CYS A 102 11.96 0.40 0.22
N ASP A 103 11.24 0.32 -0.89
CA ASP A 103 11.76 -0.04 -2.22
C ASP A 103 12.85 0.94 -2.66
N HIS A 104 12.64 2.24 -2.46
CA HIS A 104 13.63 3.28 -2.73
C HIS A 104 14.94 3.11 -1.94
N ARG A 105 14.92 2.36 -0.83
CA ARG A 105 16.06 2.09 0.05
C ARG A 105 16.51 0.63 0.03
N GLY A 106 15.94 -0.22 -0.83
CA GLY A 106 16.25 -1.66 -0.88
C GLY A 106 15.88 -2.42 0.40
N ILE A 107 14.87 -1.95 1.13
CA ILE A 107 14.38 -2.56 2.37
C ILE A 107 13.30 -3.60 2.03
N SER A 108 13.52 -4.85 2.40
CA SER A 108 12.56 -5.95 2.21
C SER A 108 12.36 -6.80 3.47
N ARG A 109 13.15 -6.59 4.52
CA ARG A 109 13.04 -7.27 5.82
C ARG A 109 12.57 -6.32 6.90
N VAL A 110 11.29 -6.43 7.25
CA VAL A 110 10.64 -5.55 8.23
C VAL A 110 10.21 -6.35 9.45
N VAL A 111 10.47 -5.81 10.63
CA VAL A 111 9.95 -6.34 11.91
C VAL A 111 8.90 -5.36 12.44
N VAL A 112 7.77 -5.88 12.88
CA VAL A 112 6.78 -5.14 13.67
C VAL A 112 6.68 -5.77 15.04
N VAL A 113 6.81 -4.97 16.09
CA VAL A 113 6.74 -5.42 17.49
C VAL A 113 5.49 -4.84 18.15
N GLY A 114 4.64 -5.72 18.68
CA GLY A 114 3.32 -5.39 19.21
C GLY A 114 2.19 -5.62 18.20
N GLY A 115 1.02 -5.08 18.50
CA GLY A 115 -0.22 -5.28 17.76
C GLY A 115 -0.99 -6.53 18.21
N SER A 116 -2.31 -6.43 18.21
CA SER A 116 -3.19 -7.57 18.47
C SER A 116 -3.06 -8.65 17.38
N PRO A 117 -3.51 -9.89 17.62
CA PRO A 117 -3.51 -10.95 16.60
C PRO A 117 -4.17 -10.51 15.27
N SER A 118 -5.36 -9.90 15.34
CA SER A 118 -6.08 -9.41 14.16
C SER A 118 -5.29 -8.38 13.33
N VAL A 119 -4.52 -7.53 14.01
CA VAL A 119 -3.68 -6.53 13.36
C VAL A 119 -2.49 -7.18 12.67
N ARG A 120 -1.89 -8.20 13.29
CA ARG A 120 -0.82 -9.00 12.70
C ARG A 120 -1.32 -9.71 11.43
N ASP A 121 -2.50 -10.33 11.48
CA ASP A 121 -3.12 -10.97 10.32
C ASP A 121 -3.38 -9.98 9.18
N GLU A 122 -3.86 -8.78 9.50
CA GLU A 122 -4.10 -7.73 8.49
C GLU A 122 -2.78 -7.23 7.87
N LEU A 123 -1.71 -7.07 8.65
CA LEU A 123 -0.40 -6.69 8.14
C LEU A 123 0.17 -7.75 7.20
N GLU A 124 0.02 -9.04 7.54
CA GLU A 124 0.45 -10.15 6.69
C GLU A 124 -0.33 -10.18 5.37
N HIS A 125 -1.65 -9.91 5.41
CA HIS A 125 -2.48 -9.83 4.22
C HIS A 125 -2.17 -8.63 3.32
N LEU A 126 -1.79 -7.50 3.92
CA LEU A 126 -1.45 -6.28 3.20
C LEU A 126 -0.02 -6.26 2.66
N LYS A 127 0.86 -7.15 3.15
CA LYS A 127 2.29 -7.08 2.83
C LYS A 127 2.53 -7.18 1.31
N PRO A 128 3.43 -6.36 0.75
CA PRO A 128 3.86 -6.50 -0.64
C PRO A 128 4.51 -7.85 -0.92
N ASP A 129 4.45 -8.28 -2.18
CA ASP A 129 5.24 -9.42 -2.64
C ASP A 129 6.74 -9.14 -2.49
N GLY A 130 7.52 -10.16 -2.12
CA GLY A 130 8.96 -10.03 -1.88
C GLY A 130 9.33 -9.46 -0.50
N TRP A 131 8.37 -8.91 0.26
CA TRP A 131 8.61 -8.58 1.66
C TRP A 131 8.67 -9.82 2.53
N GLN A 132 9.64 -9.81 3.45
CA GLN A 132 9.69 -10.70 4.60
C GLN A 132 9.29 -9.88 5.82
N LEU A 133 8.24 -10.33 6.51
CA LEU A 133 7.68 -9.66 7.67
C LEU A 133 7.83 -10.58 8.89
N ARG A 134 8.35 -10.04 9.99
CA ARG A 134 8.30 -10.69 11.30
C ARG A 134 7.37 -9.90 12.21
N LEU A 135 6.32 -10.55 12.68
CA LEU A 135 5.30 -9.98 13.55
C LEU A 135 5.51 -10.53 14.97
N ILE A 136 6.05 -9.70 15.86
CA ILE A 136 6.43 -10.10 17.21
C ILE A 136 5.33 -9.73 18.19
N ASP A 137 4.85 -10.73 18.92
CA ASP A 137 3.92 -10.52 20.03
C ASP A 137 4.57 -9.66 21.12
N GLY A 138 3.90 -8.55 21.48
CA GLY A 138 4.37 -7.67 22.53
C GLY A 138 4.01 -8.12 23.95
N THR A 139 3.14 -9.13 24.09
CA THR A 139 2.68 -9.66 25.39
C THR A 139 3.45 -10.90 25.84
N GLU A 140 4.05 -11.63 24.90
CA GLU A 140 4.82 -12.84 25.22
C GLU A 140 6.23 -12.51 25.73
N ARG A 141 6.77 -13.40 26.55
CA ARG A 141 8.13 -13.27 27.08
C ARG A 141 9.15 -13.42 25.94
N ARG A 142 9.65 -12.29 25.43
CA ARG A 142 10.80 -12.24 24.51
C ARG A 142 12.12 -12.21 25.30
N THR A 143 13.12 -12.96 24.83
CA THR A 143 14.47 -12.90 25.39
C THR A 143 15.32 -11.87 24.66
N GLN A 144 16.39 -11.40 25.32
CA GLN A 144 17.33 -10.44 24.74
C GLN A 144 17.99 -10.99 23.47
N ASP A 145 18.38 -12.27 23.45
CA ASP A 145 18.99 -12.90 22.28
C ASP A 145 18.05 -12.94 21.07
N LYS A 146 16.75 -13.23 21.31
CA LYS A 146 15.74 -13.22 20.25
C LYS A 146 15.56 -11.82 19.68
N ALA A 147 15.43 -10.80 20.53
CA ALA A 147 15.32 -9.41 20.09
C ALA A 147 16.57 -8.94 19.33
N LYS A 148 17.76 -9.35 19.77
CA LYS A 148 19.02 -9.09 19.06
C LYS A 148 19.03 -9.73 17.67
N ALA A 149 18.63 -11.00 17.56
CA ALA A 149 18.54 -11.68 16.27
C ALA A 149 17.52 -11.03 15.33
N ASP A 150 16.40 -10.52 15.86
CA ASP A 150 15.43 -9.75 15.07
C ASP A 150 16.02 -8.43 14.58
N LEU A 151 16.73 -7.70 15.44
CA LEU A 151 17.41 -6.46 15.08
C LEU A 151 18.51 -6.69 14.03
N GLU A 152 19.27 -7.79 14.13
CA GLU A 152 20.31 -8.13 13.14
C GLU A 152 19.70 -8.49 11.78
N TRP A 153 18.59 -9.23 11.79
CA TRP A 153 17.88 -9.63 10.58
C TRP A 153 17.16 -8.46 9.89
N ALA A 154 16.59 -7.52 10.66
CA ALA A 154 15.75 -6.47 10.12
C ALA A 154 16.54 -5.35 9.43
N GLN A 155 15.96 -4.80 8.37
CA GLN A 155 16.37 -3.53 7.78
C GLN A 155 15.53 -2.35 8.31
N LEU A 156 14.31 -2.63 8.76
CA LEU A 156 13.41 -1.68 9.44
C LEU A 156 12.69 -2.39 10.60
N VAL A 157 12.59 -1.72 11.74
CA VAL A 157 11.86 -2.22 12.92
C VAL A 157 10.86 -1.16 13.36
N LEU A 158 9.59 -1.53 13.41
CA LEU A 158 8.50 -0.68 13.90
C LEU A 158 8.06 -1.19 15.27
N VAL A 159 8.34 -0.43 16.32
CA VAL A 159 7.97 -0.74 17.70
C VAL A 159 6.67 0.00 18.04
N TRP A 160 5.59 -0.75 18.22
CA TRP A 160 4.27 -0.17 18.37
C TRP A 160 3.84 -0.01 19.83
N GLY A 161 4.26 1.09 20.45
CA GLY A 161 4.00 1.38 21.86
C GLY A 161 2.56 1.76 22.23
N ALA A 162 1.65 1.89 21.26
CA ALA A 162 0.23 2.18 21.49
C ALA A 162 -0.68 0.94 21.42
N SER A 163 -0.07 -0.24 21.39
CA SER A 163 -0.73 -1.54 21.29
C SER A 163 -0.31 -2.44 22.45
N GLU A 164 -0.75 -3.70 22.43
CA GLU A 164 -0.31 -4.74 23.37
C GLU A 164 1.22 -4.92 23.31
N LEU A 165 1.94 -4.18 24.15
CA LEU A 165 3.40 -4.21 24.24
C LEU A 165 3.85 -4.02 25.69
N ASP A 166 4.41 -5.07 26.27
CA ASP A 166 5.02 -4.99 27.59
C ASP A 166 6.27 -4.09 27.53
N HIS A 167 6.40 -3.21 28.52
CA HIS A 167 7.52 -2.28 28.61
C HIS A 167 8.89 -2.97 28.59
N LYS A 168 9.01 -4.21 29.09
CA LYS A 168 10.24 -5.01 29.04
C LYS A 168 10.57 -5.44 27.61
N VAL A 169 9.57 -5.84 26.82
CA VAL A 169 9.78 -6.26 25.42
C VAL A 169 10.18 -5.05 24.57
N SER A 170 9.53 -3.90 24.75
CA SER A 170 9.86 -2.65 24.05
C SER A 170 11.34 -2.26 24.24
N ARG A 171 11.83 -2.29 25.49
CA ARG A 171 13.22 -1.93 25.83
C ARG A 171 14.25 -2.79 25.12
N LEU A 172 13.96 -4.07 24.86
CA LEU A 172 14.88 -4.96 24.13
C LEU A 172 15.18 -4.44 22.71
N TYR A 173 14.24 -3.73 22.10
CA TYR A 173 14.42 -3.14 20.77
C TYR A 173 14.92 -1.69 20.81
N THR A 174 14.50 -0.88 21.80
CA THR A 174 14.81 0.55 21.86
C THR A 174 16.16 0.89 22.52
N ASP A 175 16.63 0.05 23.45
CA ASP A 175 17.88 0.27 24.19
C ASP A 175 19.10 -0.33 23.49
N SER A 176 18.92 -0.79 22.25
CA SER A 176 19.99 -1.39 21.45
C SER A 176 21.08 -0.40 21.01
N PRO A 177 22.27 -0.90 20.63
CA PRO A 177 23.41 -0.07 20.23
C PRO A 177 23.06 0.97 19.16
N SER A 178 23.78 2.08 19.16
CA SER A 178 23.56 3.25 18.30
C SER A 178 23.47 2.93 16.80
N ALA A 179 24.16 1.89 16.31
CA ALA A 179 24.07 1.41 14.93
C ALA A 179 22.66 0.90 14.55
N SER A 180 21.99 0.18 15.47
CA SER A 180 20.64 -0.36 15.24
C SER A 180 19.55 0.69 15.46
N ARG A 181 19.82 1.74 16.24
CA ARG A 181 18.83 2.78 16.57
C ARG A 181 18.31 3.54 15.35
N ARG A 182 19.09 3.67 14.27
CA ARG A 182 18.67 4.38 13.04
C ARG A 182 17.55 3.66 12.27
N LYS A 183 17.41 2.34 12.43
CA LYS A 183 16.39 1.53 11.77
C LYS A 183 15.22 1.14 12.67
N VAL A 184 15.23 1.58 13.93
CA VAL A 184 14.15 1.34 14.90
C VAL A 184 13.30 2.61 15.00
N VAL A 185 12.01 2.46 14.76
CA VAL A 185 11.02 3.54 14.86
C VAL A 185 10.05 3.17 15.97
N THR A 186 9.85 4.06 16.95
CA THR A 186 8.86 3.87 18.01
C THR A 186 7.60 4.67 17.69
N ILE A 187 6.45 3.99 17.63
CA ILE A 187 5.17 4.57 17.24
C ILE A 187 4.23 4.57 18.44
N ALA A 188 3.82 5.77 18.87
CA ALA A 188 2.87 5.98 19.97
C ALA A 188 1.42 6.20 19.51
N ARG A 189 1.11 6.05 18.21
CA ARG A 189 -0.24 6.23 17.65
C ARG A 189 -0.94 4.89 17.43
N ARG A 190 -2.25 4.84 17.64
CA ARG A 190 -3.10 3.66 17.37
C ARG A 190 -3.50 3.58 15.89
N GLY A 191 -3.83 2.37 15.44
CA GLY A 191 -4.23 2.04 14.06
C GLY A 191 -3.08 1.66 13.12
N ILE A 192 -3.33 0.69 12.23
CA ILE A 192 -2.37 0.17 11.24
C ILE A 192 -1.89 1.28 10.31
N ALA A 193 -2.80 2.09 9.76
CA ALA A 193 -2.41 3.21 8.92
C ALA A 193 -1.45 4.18 9.63
N ALA A 194 -1.62 4.43 10.94
CA ALA A 194 -0.73 5.29 11.70
C ALA A 194 0.66 4.67 11.89
N LEU A 195 0.72 3.36 12.19
CA LEU A 195 1.97 2.58 12.25
C LEU A 195 2.75 2.69 10.95
N LEU A 196 2.10 2.36 9.83
CA LEU A 196 2.73 2.28 8.52
C LEU A 196 3.16 3.66 8.01
N ASN A 197 2.32 4.69 8.22
CA ASN A 197 2.69 6.07 7.86
C ASN A 197 3.87 6.59 8.68
N ALA A 198 3.95 6.29 9.98
CA ALA A 198 5.09 6.71 10.80
C ALA A 198 6.40 6.06 10.33
N GLY A 199 6.35 4.79 9.91
CA GLY A 199 7.48 4.12 9.26
C GLY A 199 7.88 4.80 7.94
N ALA A 200 6.91 5.14 7.10
CA ALA A 200 7.17 5.83 5.84
C ALA A 200 7.78 7.22 6.08
N ASP A 201 7.21 8.01 7.00
CA ASP A 201 7.72 9.32 7.39
C ASP A 201 9.16 9.26 7.92
N HIS A 202 9.54 8.17 8.59
CA HIS A 202 10.92 7.97 9.07
C HIS A 202 11.87 7.73 7.90
N LEU A 203 11.51 6.85 6.97
CA LEU A 203 12.31 6.57 5.78
C LEU A 203 12.37 7.77 4.83
N GLU A 204 11.34 8.60 4.76
CA GLU A 204 11.35 9.81 3.94
C GLU A 204 12.15 10.95 4.58
N ARG A 205 12.31 10.98 5.92
CA ARG A 205 13.08 12.03 6.61
C ARG A 205 14.56 11.71 6.78
N ALA A 206 14.96 10.45 6.76
CA ALA A 206 16.34 10.02 6.95
C ALA A 206 17.22 10.26 5.70
N HIS A 207 17.02 11.38 5.00
CA HIS A 207 17.84 11.86 3.89
C HIS A 207 19.10 12.55 4.41
#